data_AF-A0A933ZZF7-F1
#
_entry.id   AF-A0A933ZZF7-F1
#
_cell.length_a   1.000
_cell.length_b   1.000
_cell.length_c   1.000
_cell.angle_alpha   90.00
_cell.angle_beta   90.00
_cell.angle_gamma   90.00
#
_symmetry.space_group_name_H-M   'P 1'
#
loop_
_entity.id
_entity.type
_entity.pdbx_description
1 polymer ?
#
loop_
_entity_poly.entity_id
_entity_poly.type
_entity_poly.pdbx_seq_one_letter_code
_entity_poly.pdbx_strand_id
1 'polypeptide(L)'
;MGLFDKMKEQAKALANKVQQAAVVPTPSTANPEPEQDEEQNEEELEAEAAAEEEASEGGDEGYSILNSDWYEKNLRSPDHFAGWDPKDLDKFFLNYFELEEAEMQERLPEKMAELGLKSKDEWGQVWASFLRRHFGGLSESEQGEKFLQHAVNARNKQLMNTQSAAAAADPTLTEPFEGVTVEGWAQAASKLASCDPAKQPQALAALGMDSAKWQRINNEFQARMQRDTSFVIAQIFGKAFSAAQGVTGGYGLGN
;
A
#
# COMPACT_ATOMS: atom_id res chain seq x y z
N MET A 1 -17.22 -15.54 -4.49
CA MET A 1 -16.04 -14.66 -4.29
C MET A 1 -16.32 -13.33 -4.95
N GLY A 2 -16.49 -12.29 -4.14
CA GLY A 2 -16.74 -10.94 -4.63
C GLY A 2 -15.49 -10.33 -5.28
N LEU A 3 -15.67 -9.31 -6.11
CA LEU A 3 -14.58 -8.55 -6.75
C LEU A 3 -13.58 -8.01 -5.70
N PHE A 4 -14.09 -7.62 -4.53
CA PHE A 4 -13.28 -7.17 -3.40
C PHE A 4 -12.49 -8.31 -2.71
N ASP A 5 -13.06 -9.52 -2.60
CA ASP A 5 -12.31 -10.69 -2.07
C ASP A 5 -11.12 -11.01 -2.99
N LYS A 6 -11.33 -10.93 -4.31
CA LYS A 6 -10.26 -11.12 -5.30
C LYS A 6 -9.19 -10.03 -5.22
N MET A 7 -9.57 -8.78 -4.99
CA MET A 7 -8.60 -7.68 -4.82
C MET A 7 -7.82 -7.81 -3.51
N LYS A 8 -8.47 -8.22 -2.41
CA LYS A 8 -7.83 -8.42 -1.11
C LYS A 8 -6.88 -9.62 -1.12
N GLU A 9 -7.28 -10.73 -1.75
CA GLU A 9 -6.43 -11.91 -2.02
C GLU A 9 -5.22 -11.54 -2.89
N GLN A 10 -5.42 -10.75 -3.95
CA GLN A 10 -4.34 -10.30 -4.83
C GLN A 10 -3.38 -9.34 -4.13
N ALA A 11 -3.90 -8.41 -3.31
CA ALA A 11 -3.08 -7.51 -2.51
C ALA A 11 -2.26 -8.26 -1.45
N LYS A 12 -2.86 -9.26 -0.79
CA LYS A 12 -2.16 -10.13 0.17
C LYS A 12 -1.09 -10.99 -0.50
N ALA A 13 -1.38 -11.55 -1.68
CA ALA A 13 -0.40 -12.29 -2.49
C ALA A 13 0.74 -11.39 -3.00
N LEU A 14 0.47 -10.11 -3.27
CA LEU A 14 1.46 -9.13 -3.71
C LEU A 14 2.36 -8.67 -2.56
N ALA A 15 1.78 -8.38 -1.39
CA ALA A 15 2.53 -8.00 -0.18
C ALA A 15 3.49 -9.12 0.26
N ASN A 16 3.04 -10.37 0.19
CA ASN A 16 3.85 -11.53 0.52
C ASN A 16 5.00 -11.75 -0.48
N LYS A 17 4.76 -11.48 -1.77
CA LYS A 17 5.81 -11.49 -2.81
C LYS A 17 6.82 -10.36 -2.67
N VAL A 18 6.40 -9.18 -2.22
CA VAL A 18 7.29 -8.04 -1.98
C VAL A 18 8.16 -8.27 -0.73
N GLN A 19 7.62 -8.88 0.33
CA GLN A 19 8.42 -9.31 1.49
C GLN A 19 9.43 -10.41 1.13
N GLN A 20 9.06 -11.36 0.26
CA GLN A 20 9.99 -12.39 -0.21
C GLN A 20 11.07 -11.85 -1.17
N ALA A 21 10.78 -10.78 -1.92
CA ALA A 21 11.74 -10.12 -2.80
C ALA A 21 12.68 -9.13 -2.06
N ALA A 22 12.32 -8.69 -0.85
CA ALA A 22 13.13 -7.81 -0.02
C ALA A 22 14.22 -8.54 0.79
N VAL A 23 14.24 -9.88 0.77
CA VAL A 23 15.32 -10.68 1.35
C VAL A 23 16.30 -11.06 0.23
N VAL A 24 17.25 -10.17 -0.07
CA VAL A 24 18.45 -10.56 -0.82
C VAL A 24 19.47 -11.12 0.16
N PRO A 25 20.04 -12.32 -0.10
CA PRO A 25 21.00 -12.96 0.79
C PRO A 25 22.28 -12.13 0.90
N THR A 26 22.72 -11.87 2.13
CA THR A 26 24.08 -11.41 2.41
C THR A 26 25.10 -12.39 1.81
N PRO A 27 26.09 -11.94 1.02
CA PRO A 27 27.15 -12.82 0.55
C PRO A 27 28.01 -13.27 1.74
N SER A 28 28.06 -14.59 1.91
CA SER A 28 28.94 -15.31 2.82
C SER A 28 30.40 -14.90 2.57
N THR A 29 31.03 -14.26 3.56
CA THR A 29 32.48 -14.17 3.64
C THR A 29 32.99 -15.39 4.39
N ALA A 30 33.52 -16.35 3.64
CA ALA A 30 34.34 -17.42 4.17
C ALA A 30 35.69 -16.86 4.68
N ASN A 31 36.04 -17.19 5.92
CA ASN A 31 37.42 -17.45 6.35
C ASN A 31 37.37 -18.27 7.66
N PRO A 32 38.41 -19.05 8.00
CA PRO A 32 38.26 -20.36 8.61
C PRO A 32 38.28 -20.34 10.15
N GLU A 33 37.71 -21.41 10.69
CA GLU A 33 37.91 -22.09 11.98
C GLU A 33 38.95 -21.53 12.97
N PRO A 34 38.64 -21.63 14.27
CA PRO A 34 39.02 -22.86 14.95
C PRO A 34 37.93 -23.50 15.84
N GLU A 35 37.98 -24.83 15.81
CA GLU A 35 37.41 -25.81 16.74
C GLU A 35 37.24 -25.30 18.18
N GLN A 36 36.02 -25.32 18.72
CA GLN A 36 35.76 -25.46 20.16
C GLN A 36 34.43 -26.21 20.39
N ASP A 37 34.60 -27.43 20.90
CA ASP A 37 33.76 -28.19 21.83
C ASP A 37 32.24 -28.26 21.58
N GLU A 38 31.86 -29.35 20.91
CA GLU A 38 30.56 -30.01 21.05
C GLU A 38 30.47 -30.63 22.44
N GLU A 39 29.68 -30.05 23.35
CA GLU A 39 28.92 -30.78 24.37
C GLU A 39 28.11 -29.78 25.22
N GLN A 40 26.83 -30.11 25.45
CA GLN A 40 25.87 -29.50 26.39
C GLN A 40 24.95 -28.40 25.83
N ASN A 41 23.81 -28.81 25.27
CA ASN A 41 22.48 -28.43 25.79
C ASN A 41 21.36 -29.08 24.97
N GLU A 42 21.09 -30.36 25.22
CA GLU A 42 19.89 -31.06 24.70
C GLU A 42 18.76 -31.14 25.75
N GLU A 43 18.81 -30.36 26.83
CA GLU A 43 17.86 -30.48 27.96
C GLU A 43 17.16 -29.16 28.31
N GLU A 44 16.85 -28.34 27.31
CA GLU A 44 16.01 -27.13 27.48
C GLU A 44 15.02 -26.95 26.30
N LEU A 45 14.50 -28.07 25.76
CA LEU A 45 13.59 -28.10 24.61
C LEU A 45 12.23 -28.75 24.89
N GLU A 46 11.91 -29.07 26.15
CA GLU A 46 10.62 -29.69 26.52
C GLU A 46 9.78 -28.91 27.55
N ALA A 47 10.15 -27.66 27.90
CA ALA A 47 9.39 -26.85 28.86
C ALA A 47 8.65 -25.62 28.27
N GLU A 48 8.87 -25.25 27.01
CA GLU A 48 8.19 -24.10 26.38
C GLU A 48 7.00 -24.48 25.47
N ALA A 49 6.65 -25.76 25.36
CA ALA A 49 5.52 -26.21 24.53
C ALA A 49 4.15 -26.22 25.26
N ALA A 50 4.06 -25.70 26.49
CA ALA A 50 2.86 -25.80 27.32
C ALA A 50 2.37 -24.46 27.90
N ALA A 51 2.79 -23.31 27.35
CA ALA A 51 2.36 -21.98 27.80
C ALA A 51 1.87 -21.05 26.68
N GLU A 52 1.61 -21.57 25.48
CA GLU A 52 1.15 -20.79 24.32
C GLU A 52 -0.31 -21.09 23.90
N GLU A 53 -1.10 -21.69 24.78
CA GLU A 53 -2.51 -22.03 24.50
C GLU A 53 -3.54 -21.19 25.28
N GLU A 54 -3.23 -19.98 25.78
CA GLU A 54 -4.26 -19.03 26.24
C GLU A 54 -3.81 -17.56 26.11
N ALA A 55 -3.62 -17.06 24.89
CA ALA A 55 -3.58 -15.62 24.61
C ALA A 55 -3.86 -15.28 23.14
N SER A 56 -4.95 -15.82 22.57
CA SER A 56 -5.46 -15.34 21.27
C SER A 56 -6.99 -15.31 21.23
N GLU A 57 -7.62 -14.85 22.31
CA GLU A 57 -8.94 -14.22 22.28
C GLU A 57 -8.80 -12.69 22.30
N GLY A 58 -7.84 -12.18 21.52
CA GLY A 58 -7.90 -10.80 21.02
C GLY A 58 -8.42 -10.89 19.60
N GLY A 59 -9.74 -11.05 19.45
CA GLY A 59 -10.38 -10.97 18.15
C GLY A 59 -10.00 -9.64 17.52
N ASP A 60 -9.09 -9.72 16.54
CA ASP A 60 -8.92 -8.69 15.52
C ASP A 60 -10.26 -8.64 14.78
N GLU A 61 -11.22 -7.92 15.35
CA GLU A 61 -12.37 -7.37 14.65
C GLU A 61 -11.83 -6.34 13.65
N GLY A 62 -11.06 -6.83 12.68
CA GLY A 62 -10.91 -6.20 11.39
C GLY A 62 -12.32 -6.13 10.81
N TYR A 63 -13.02 -5.05 11.13
CA TYR A 63 -14.36 -4.73 10.66
C TYR A 63 -14.32 -4.72 9.15
N SER A 64 -14.57 -5.89 8.57
CA SER A 64 -15.00 -5.97 7.21
C SER A 64 -16.32 -5.21 7.17
N ILE A 65 -16.35 -4.11 6.42
CA ILE A 65 -17.58 -3.39 6.01
C ILE A 65 -18.61 -4.37 5.39
N LEU A 66 -18.19 -5.62 5.13
CA LEU A 66 -18.95 -6.75 4.61
C LEU A 66 -19.56 -7.67 5.68
N ASN A 67 -19.55 -7.33 6.98
CA ASN A 67 -20.35 -8.12 7.93
C ASN A 67 -21.84 -7.98 7.52
N SER A 68 -22.50 -9.09 7.19
CA SER A 68 -23.81 -9.09 6.50
C SER A 68 -24.85 -8.28 7.26
N ASP A 69 -24.80 -8.32 8.59
CA ASP A 69 -25.78 -7.68 9.46
C ASP A 69 -25.59 -6.16 9.48
N TRP A 70 -24.34 -5.70 9.43
CA TRP A 70 -24.02 -4.27 9.32
C TRP A 70 -24.44 -3.73 7.95
N TYR A 71 -24.19 -4.50 6.90
CA TYR A 71 -24.49 -4.12 5.52
C TYR A 71 -26.00 -4.03 5.29
N GLU A 72 -26.78 -5.02 5.75
CA GLU A 72 -28.24 -5.00 5.66
C GLU A 72 -28.86 -3.89 6.51
N LYS A 73 -28.37 -3.68 7.74
CA LYS A 73 -28.85 -2.62 8.64
C LYS A 73 -28.66 -1.25 8.01
N ASN A 74 -27.47 -0.95 7.49
CA ASN A 74 -27.17 0.38 6.97
C ASN A 74 -27.74 0.62 5.57
N LEU A 75 -27.92 -0.41 4.74
CA LEU A 75 -28.60 -0.28 3.44
C LEU A 75 -30.09 0.02 3.57
N ARG A 76 -30.73 -0.29 4.69
CA ARG A 76 -32.15 0.02 4.93
C ARG A 76 -32.39 1.33 5.67
N SER A 77 -31.34 1.94 6.20
CA SER A 77 -31.41 3.25 6.86
C SER A 77 -31.69 4.37 5.87
N PRO A 78 -32.37 5.46 6.29
CA PRO A 78 -32.47 6.68 5.50
C PRO A 78 -31.10 7.22 5.08
N ASP A 79 -31.06 7.97 3.98
CA ASP A 79 -29.84 8.59 3.51
C ASP A 79 -29.30 9.62 4.53
N HIS A 80 -28.02 9.49 4.84
CA HIS A 80 -27.25 10.36 5.71
C HIS A 80 -25.93 10.67 5.02
N PHE A 81 -25.58 11.95 4.86
CA PHE A 81 -24.37 12.36 4.13
C PHE A 81 -23.39 13.16 4.98
N ALA A 82 -23.63 13.30 6.29
CA ALA A 82 -22.79 14.10 7.20
C ALA A 82 -22.49 15.54 6.71
N GLY A 83 -23.43 16.15 5.98
CA GLY A 83 -23.27 17.48 5.38
C GLY A 83 -22.42 17.53 4.11
N TRP A 84 -21.95 16.39 3.59
CA TRP A 84 -21.23 16.31 2.33
C TRP A 84 -22.23 16.40 1.15
N ASP A 85 -21.77 16.93 0.02
CA ASP A 85 -22.60 16.99 -1.19
C ASP A 85 -22.74 15.58 -1.78
N PRO A 86 -23.96 15.01 -1.84
CA PRO A 86 -24.16 13.68 -2.39
C PRO A 86 -23.87 13.60 -3.90
N LYS A 87 -23.59 14.70 -4.61
CA LYS A 87 -23.20 14.68 -6.03
C LYS A 87 -21.70 14.76 -6.25
N ASP A 88 -20.93 15.15 -5.22
CA ASP A 88 -19.49 15.31 -5.31
C ASP A 88 -18.77 13.99 -5.01
N LEU A 89 -18.81 13.09 -5.99
CA LEU A 89 -18.19 11.76 -5.88
C LEU A 89 -16.67 11.84 -5.74
N ASP A 90 -16.01 12.81 -6.39
CA ASP A 90 -14.57 12.99 -6.27
C ASP A 90 -14.18 13.33 -4.83
N LYS A 91 -14.92 14.24 -4.17
CA LYS A 91 -14.68 14.58 -2.77
C LYS A 91 -15.03 13.43 -1.83
N PHE A 92 -16.11 12.70 -2.10
CA PHE A 92 -16.46 11.51 -1.33
C PHE A 92 -15.33 10.47 -1.35
N PHE A 93 -14.82 10.12 -2.52
CA PHE A 93 -13.73 9.16 -2.64
C PHE A 93 -12.42 9.69 -2.07
N LEU A 94 -12.14 10.99 -2.21
CA LEU A 94 -10.96 11.59 -1.57
C LEU A 94 -11.03 11.42 -0.05
N ASN A 95 -12.17 11.78 0.56
CA ASN A 95 -12.39 11.58 2.00
C ASN A 95 -12.30 10.11 2.40
N TYR A 96 -12.84 9.19 1.59
CA TYR A 96 -12.72 7.74 1.81
C TYR A 96 -11.25 7.31 1.91
N PHE A 97 -10.42 7.69 0.93
CA PHE A 97 -9.02 7.28 0.94
C PHE A 97 -8.20 7.96 2.04
N GLU A 98 -8.54 9.20 2.38
CA GLU A 98 -7.93 9.90 3.51
C GLU A 98 -8.28 9.24 4.85
N LEU A 99 -9.48 8.68 5.00
CA LEU A 99 -9.88 7.89 6.18
C LEU A 99 -9.16 6.55 6.23
N GLU A 100 -9.02 5.82 5.11
CA GLU A 100 -8.23 4.58 5.06
C GLU A 100 -6.77 4.82 5.44
N GLU A 101 -6.16 5.89 4.92
CA GLU A 101 -4.78 6.26 5.24
C GLU A 101 -4.64 6.64 6.72
N ALA A 102 -5.58 7.41 7.26
CA ALA A 102 -5.61 7.74 8.67
C ALA A 102 -5.79 6.51 9.57
N GLU A 103 -6.59 5.51 9.16
CA GLU A 103 -6.71 4.24 9.89
C GLU A 103 -5.39 3.47 9.92
N MET A 104 -4.69 3.37 8.78
CA MET A 104 -3.35 2.75 8.72
C MET A 104 -2.30 3.50 9.55
N GLN A 105 -2.46 4.82 9.73
CA GLN A 105 -1.57 5.66 10.53
C GLN A 105 -2.02 5.79 11.99
N GLU A 106 -3.04 5.06 12.43
CA GLU A 106 -3.62 5.16 13.79
C GLU A 106 -4.13 6.58 14.16
N ARG A 107 -4.55 7.34 13.15
CA ARG A 107 -5.04 8.73 13.23
C ARG A 107 -6.50 8.89 12.78
N LEU A 108 -7.24 7.78 12.77
CA LEU A 108 -8.63 7.75 12.30
C LEU A 108 -9.53 8.72 13.09
N PRO A 109 -9.51 8.78 14.44
CA PRO A 109 -10.38 9.68 15.20
C PRO A 109 -10.17 11.16 14.84
N GLU A 110 -8.91 11.60 14.71
CA GLU A 110 -8.56 12.96 14.32
C GLU A 110 -9.10 13.28 12.92
N LYS A 111 -8.88 12.35 11.98
CA LYS A 111 -9.31 12.56 10.60
C LYS A 111 -10.83 12.57 10.46
N MET A 112 -11.53 11.74 11.23
CA MET A 112 -12.99 11.74 11.29
C MET A 112 -13.52 13.07 11.82
N ALA A 113 -12.92 13.61 12.89
CA ALA A 113 -13.30 14.92 13.43
C ALA A 113 -13.06 16.05 12.42
N GLU A 114 -11.93 16.05 11.70
CA GLU A 114 -11.65 17.01 10.62
C GLU A 114 -12.71 16.98 9.51
N LEU A 115 -13.20 15.79 9.16
CA LEU A 115 -14.20 15.59 8.11
C LEU A 115 -15.66 15.79 8.60
N GLY A 116 -15.85 16.12 9.88
CA GLY A 116 -17.17 16.33 10.49
C GLY A 116 -17.93 15.05 10.82
N LEU A 117 -17.24 13.91 10.88
CA LEU A 117 -17.79 12.61 11.27
C LEU A 117 -17.66 12.39 12.78
N LYS A 118 -18.74 11.95 13.42
CA LYS A 118 -18.82 11.74 14.88
C LYS A 118 -18.39 10.34 15.31
N SER A 119 -18.55 9.35 14.44
CA SER A 119 -18.24 7.95 14.75
C SER A 119 -18.07 7.11 13.49
N LYS A 120 -17.38 5.97 13.62
CA LYS A 120 -17.23 4.96 12.56
C LYS A 120 -18.59 4.44 12.05
N ASP A 121 -19.61 4.41 12.91
CA ASP A 121 -20.99 4.11 12.53
C ASP A 121 -21.60 5.18 11.62
N GLU A 122 -21.36 6.46 11.92
CA GLU A 122 -21.82 7.56 11.06
C GLU A 122 -21.14 7.50 9.70
N TRP A 123 -19.84 7.21 9.66
CA TRP A 123 -19.12 6.95 8.42
C TRP A 123 -19.74 5.81 7.60
N GLY A 124 -20.09 4.71 8.28
CA GLY A 124 -20.82 3.61 7.69
C GLY A 124 -22.11 3.98 6.99
N GLN A 125 -22.90 4.85 7.63
CA GLN A 125 -24.14 5.36 7.07
C GLN A 125 -23.90 6.27 5.87
N VAL A 126 -22.88 7.14 5.94
CA VAL A 126 -22.47 7.99 4.81
C VAL A 126 -22.09 7.14 3.62
N TRP A 127 -21.18 6.19 3.81
CA TRP A 127 -20.75 5.25 2.79
C TRP A 127 -21.94 4.51 2.15
N ALA A 128 -22.82 3.92 2.97
CA ALA A 128 -24.00 3.21 2.49
C ALA A 128 -24.96 4.12 1.70
N SER A 129 -25.10 5.39 2.09
CA SER A 129 -25.96 6.37 1.40
C SER A 129 -25.41 6.73 0.02
N PHE A 130 -24.09 6.92 -0.11
CA PHE A 130 -23.44 7.12 -1.40
C PHE A 130 -23.59 5.88 -2.30
N LEU A 131 -23.38 4.67 -1.75
CA LEU A 131 -23.58 3.43 -2.51
C LEU A 131 -25.02 3.25 -2.96
N ARG A 132 -26.02 3.49 -2.13
CA ARG A 132 -27.42 3.39 -2.57
C ARG A 132 -27.74 4.36 -3.69
N ARG A 133 -27.27 5.60 -3.55
CA ARG A 133 -27.62 6.68 -4.47
C ARG A 133 -26.96 6.54 -5.85
N HIS A 134 -25.73 6.01 -5.89
CA HIS A 134 -24.92 5.98 -7.11
C HIS A 134 -24.60 4.57 -7.62
N PHE A 135 -24.73 3.56 -6.77
CA PHE A 135 -24.40 2.17 -7.05
C PHE A 135 -25.63 1.24 -7.03
N GLY A 136 -26.84 1.76 -6.77
CA GLY A 136 -28.12 1.03 -6.68
C GLY A 136 -28.61 0.33 -7.95
N GLY A 137 -27.72 0.06 -8.91
CA GLY A 137 -27.97 -0.67 -10.16
C GLY A 137 -26.67 -1.30 -10.67
N LEU A 138 -26.27 -2.40 -10.01
CA LEU A 138 -25.29 -3.44 -10.37
C LEU A 138 -24.29 -3.12 -11.52
N SER A 139 -23.03 -2.98 -11.12
CA SER A 139 -21.73 -3.37 -11.73
C SER A 139 -21.46 -3.41 -13.25
N GLU A 140 -22.38 -3.07 -14.13
CA GLU A 140 -22.17 -2.96 -15.59
C GLU A 140 -22.95 -1.78 -16.21
N SER A 141 -23.42 -0.85 -15.37
CA SER A 141 -24.07 0.38 -15.82
C SER A 141 -23.01 1.47 -16.08
N GLU A 142 -23.29 2.37 -17.03
CA GLU A 142 -22.51 3.61 -17.26
C GLU A 142 -22.31 4.40 -15.95
N GLN A 143 -23.22 4.27 -15.00
CA GLN A 143 -23.15 4.87 -13.67
C GLN A 143 -22.09 4.20 -12.80
N GLY A 144 -21.97 2.87 -12.85
CA GLY A 144 -20.91 2.11 -12.18
C GLY A 144 -19.51 2.45 -12.71
N GLU A 145 -19.37 2.60 -14.03
CA GLU A 145 -18.10 3.02 -14.65
C GLU A 145 -17.70 4.44 -14.22
N LYS A 146 -18.64 5.39 -14.25
CA LYS A 146 -18.40 6.77 -13.77
C LYS A 146 -18.01 6.79 -12.30
N PHE A 147 -18.67 5.98 -11.47
CA PHE A 147 -18.34 5.85 -10.05
C PHE A 147 -16.90 5.36 -9.83
N LEU A 148 -16.45 4.34 -10.58
CA LEU A 148 -15.07 3.87 -10.56
C LEU A 148 -14.08 4.93 -11.06
N GLN A 149 -14.43 5.69 -12.10
CA GLN A 149 -13.57 6.77 -12.59
C GLN A 149 -13.35 7.86 -11.54
N HIS A 150 -14.39 8.21 -10.78
CA HIS A 150 -14.26 9.13 -9.64
C HIS A 150 -13.32 8.58 -8.55
N ALA A 151 -13.39 7.27 -8.26
CA ALA A 151 -12.45 6.63 -7.34
C ALA A 151 -11.00 6.72 -7.85
N VAL A 152 -10.77 6.44 -9.13
CA VAL A 152 -9.42 6.54 -9.75
C VAL A 152 -8.91 7.99 -9.70
N ASN A 153 -9.75 8.96 -10.05
CA ASN A 153 -9.40 10.39 -10.02
C ASN A 153 -9.06 10.85 -8.61
N ALA A 154 -9.88 10.50 -7.62
CA ALA A 154 -9.66 10.81 -6.23
C ALA A 154 -8.38 10.18 -5.68
N ARG A 155 -8.07 8.92 -6.06
CA ARG A 155 -6.82 8.26 -5.67
C ARG A 155 -5.60 8.97 -6.24
N ASN A 156 -5.66 9.39 -7.50
CA ASN A 156 -4.58 10.17 -8.12
C ASN A 156 -4.41 11.53 -7.42
N LYS A 157 -5.51 12.17 -7.05
CA LYS A 157 -5.49 13.45 -6.33
C LYS A 157 -4.94 13.32 -4.91
N GLN A 158 -5.34 12.28 -4.17
CA GLN A 158 -4.76 11.96 -2.86
C GLN A 158 -3.24 11.84 -2.97
N LEU A 159 -2.76 11.04 -3.93
CA LEU A 159 -1.32 10.86 -4.14
C LEU A 159 -0.62 12.20 -4.43
N MET A 160 -1.19 13.05 -5.28
CA MET A 160 -0.63 14.39 -5.54
C MET A 160 -0.61 15.25 -4.28
N ASN A 161 -1.65 15.21 -3.45
CA ASN A 161 -1.70 15.95 -2.20
C ASN A 161 -0.63 15.45 -1.21
N THR A 162 -0.49 14.14 -1.04
CA THR A 162 0.52 13.53 -0.17
C THR A 162 1.93 13.89 -0.65
N GLN A 163 2.18 13.79 -1.96
CA GLN A 163 3.46 14.23 -2.55
C GLN A 163 3.73 15.72 -2.31
N SER A 164 2.73 16.57 -2.52
CA SER A 164 2.87 18.01 -2.29
C SER A 164 3.10 18.33 -0.81
N ALA A 165 2.46 17.62 0.11
CA ALA A 165 2.62 17.80 1.55
C ALA A 165 4.00 17.33 2.01
N ALA A 166 4.49 16.20 1.51
CA ALA A 166 5.85 15.73 1.81
C ALA A 166 6.91 16.65 1.21
N ALA A 167 6.73 17.13 -0.03
CA ALA A 167 7.64 18.11 -0.61
C ALA A 167 7.65 19.44 0.16
N ALA A 168 6.52 19.83 0.77
CA ALA A 168 6.46 21.00 1.65
C ALA A 168 7.13 20.74 3.02
N ALA A 169 7.07 19.52 3.54
CA ALA A 169 7.66 19.14 4.82
C ALA A 169 9.19 18.91 4.74
N ASP A 170 9.65 18.23 3.71
CA ASP A 170 11.06 18.03 3.38
C ASP A 170 11.22 17.95 1.85
N PRO A 171 11.61 19.06 1.20
CA PRO A 171 11.83 19.11 -0.24
C PRO A 171 12.86 18.07 -0.71
N THR A 172 13.82 17.70 0.13
CA THR A 172 14.93 16.80 -0.22
C THR A 172 14.50 15.35 -0.38
N LEU A 173 13.30 14.97 0.08
CA LEU A 173 12.80 13.59 -0.04
C LEU A 173 12.56 13.18 -1.50
N THR A 174 12.06 14.10 -2.33
CA THR A 174 11.66 13.80 -3.72
C THR A 174 12.57 14.44 -4.76
N GLU A 175 13.55 15.25 -4.33
CA GLU A 175 14.51 15.88 -5.24
C GLU A 175 15.32 14.86 -6.05
N PRO A 176 15.58 15.11 -7.35
CA PRO A 176 16.43 14.21 -8.13
C PRO A 176 17.85 14.13 -7.56
N PHE A 177 18.42 12.92 -7.52
CA PHE A 177 19.82 12.70 -7.13
C PHE A 177 20.63 12.23 -8.36
N GLU A 178 21.74 12.92 -8.65
CA GLU A 178 22.54 12.72 -9.88
C GLU A 178 21.70 12.71 -11.19
N GLY A 179 20.61 13.50 -11.21
CA GLY A 179 19.67 13.61 -12.33
C GLY A 179 18.61 12.50 -12.40
N VAL A 180 18.52 11.62 -11.40
CA VAL A 180 17.56 10.52 -11.36
C VAL A 180 16.48 10.81 -10.31
N THR A 181 15.21 10.74 -10.71
CA THR A 181 14.05 10.90 -9.80
C THR A 181 13.74 9.60 -9.07
N VAL A 182 12.86 9.63 -8.07
CA VAL A 182 12.36 8.42 -7.39
C VAL A 182 11.72 7.44 -8.38
N GLU A 183 10.98 7.93 -9.38
CA GLU A 183 10.40 7.11 -10.46
C GLU A 183 11.48 6.49 -11.34
N GLY A 184 12.51 7.25 -11.70
CA GLY A 184 13.64 6.74 -12.49
C GLY A 184 14.41 5.65 -11.74
N TRP A 185 14.62 5.84 -10.43
CA TRP A 185 15.19 4.81 -9.56
C TRP A 185 14.30 3.57 -9.48
N ALA A 186 12.99 3.74 -9.32
CA ALA A 186 12.03 2.62 -9.28
C ALA A 186 11.97 1.83 -10.60
N GLN A 187 12.01 2.51 -11.74
CA GLN A 187 12.10 1.88 -13.06
C GLN A 187 13.40 1.09 -13.24
N ALA A 188 14.52 1.63 -12.75
CA ALA A 188 15.81 0.95 -12.76
C ALA A 188 15.80 -0.29 -11.86
N ALA A 189 15.30 -0.17 -10.63
CA ALA A 189 15.11 -1.29 -9.69
C ALA A 189 14.24 -2.39 -10.31
N SER A 190 13.14 -1.98 -10.94
CA SER A 190 12.20 -2.85 -11.65
C SER A 190 12.89 -3.63 -12.78
N LYS A 191 13.64 -2.95 -13.65
CA LYS A 191 14.42 -3.61 -14.70
C LYS A 191 15.47 -4.57 -14.16
N LEU A 192 16.18 -4.19 -13.09
CA LEU A 192 17.19 -5.04 -12.47
C LEU A 192 16.60 -6.30 -11.83
N ALA A 193 15.42 -6.19 -11.21
CA ALA A 193 14.72 -7.32 -10.60
C ALA A 193 14.25 -8.35 -11.64
N SER A 194 13.86 -7.92 -12.84
CA SER A 194 13.42 -8.81 -13.93
C SER A 194 14.56 -9.28 -14.84
N CYS A 195 15.76 -8.78 -14.62
CA CYS A 195 16.92 -9.01 -15.47
C CYS A 195 17.80 -10.11 -14.88
N ASP A 196 18.29 -11.01 -15.73
CA ASP A 196 19.37 -11.94 -15.38
C ASP A 196 20.57 -11.14 -14.80
N PRO A 197 21.16 -11.54 -13.66
CA PRO A 197 22.34 -10.90 -13.09
C PRO A 197 23.45 -10.61 -14.11
N ALA A 198 23.68 -11.52 -15.07
CA ALA A 198 24.70 -11.35 -16.11
C ALA A 198 24.40 -10.19 -17.09
N LYS A 199 23.14 -9.74 -17.18
CA LYS A 199 22.66 -8.68 -18.07
C LYS A 199 22.43 -7.34 -17.37
N GLN A 200 22.60 -7.28 -16.05
CA GLN A 200 22.37 -6.07 -15.26
C GLN A 200 23.24 -4.88 -15.69
N PRO A 201 24.54 -5.05 -16.04
CA PRO A 201 25.35 -3.94 -16.54
C PRO A 201 24.77 -3.32 -17.82
N GLN A 202 24.26 -4.13 -18.75
CA GLN A 202 23.64 -3.64 -19.98
C GLN A 202 22.29 -2.98 -19.69
N ALA A 203 21.52 -3.51 -18.74
CA ALA A 203 20.25 -2.92 -18.31
C ALA A 203 20.44 -1.53 -17.67
N LEU A 204 21.47 -1.36 -16.84
CA LEU A 204 21.84 -0.06 -16.28
C LEU A 204 22.35 0.90 -17.35
N ALA A 205 23.19 0.43 -18.27
CA ALA A 205 23.72 1.24 -19.36
C ALA A 205 22.59 1.79 -20.26
N ALA A 206 21.54 0.98 -20.50
CA ALA A 206 20.35 1.42 -21.24
C ALA A 206 19.55 2.53 -20.53
N LEU A 207 19.78 2.76 -19.24
CA LEU A 207 19.21 3.85 -18.44
C LEU A 207 20.21 4.99 -18.22
N GLY A 208 21.38 4.97 -18.86
CA GLY A 208 22.42 5.98 -18.69
C GLY A 208 23.13 5.90 -17.33
N MET A 209 23.19 4.71 -16.72
CA MET A 209 23.84 4.46 -15.44
C MET A 209 24.91 3.38 -15.57
N ASP A 210 25.98 3.50 -14.79
CA ASP A 210 26.90 2.39 -14.51
C ASP A 210 26.61 1.81 -13.12
N SER A 211 27.26 0.70 -12.77
CA SER A 211 27.05 0.03 -11.48
C SER A 211 27.40 0.92 -10.29
N ALA A 212 28.40 1.80 -10.42
CA ALA A 212 28.81 2.69 -9.33
C ALA A 212 27.79 3.81 -9.12
N LYS A 213 27.27 4.39 -10.21
CA LYS A 213 26.19 5.38 -10.19
C LYS A 213 24.91 4.76 -9.64
N TRP A 214 24.57 3.54 -10.04
CA TRP A 214 23.43 2.80 -9.49
C TRP A 214 23.54 2.63 -7.97
N GLN A 215 24.69 2.17 -7.47
CA GLN A 215 24.90 1.98 -6.03
C GLN A 215 24.72 3.28 -5.23
N ARG A 216 25.27 4.40 -5.72
CA ARG A 216 25.10 5.70 -5.05
C ARG A 216 23.63 6.14 -5.04
N ILE A 217 22.95 6.07 -6.18
CA ILE A 217 21.52 6.41 -6.30
C ILE A 217 20.67 5.53 -5.39
N ASN A 218 20.91 4.22 -5.41
CA ASN A 218 20.15 3.27 -4.62
C ASN A 218 20.34 3.51 -3.11
N ASN A 219 21.58 3.73 -2.67
CA ASN A 219 21.87 4.00 -1.27
C ASN A 219 21.23 5.32 -0.81
N GLU A 220 21.30 6.37 -1.63
CA GLU A 220 20.69 7.67 -1.31
C GLU A 220 19.17 7.55 -1.18
N PHE A 221 18.48 6.96 -2.15
CA PHE A 221 17.02 6.83 -2.08
C PHE A 221 16.56 5.87 -0.98
N GLN A 222 17.32 4.82 -0.66
CA GLN A 222 17.04 3.99 0.52
C GLN A 222 17.21 4.79 1.82
N ALA A 223 18.26 5.61 1.95
CA ALA A 223 18.45 6.47 3.12
C ALA A 223 17.33 7.53 3.26
N ARG A 224 16.86 8.08 2.14
CA ARG A 224 15.68 8.98 2.14
C ARG A 224 14.42 8.25 2.55
N MET A 225 14.19 7.04 2.01
CA MET A 225 13.03 6.22 2.38
C MET A 225 13.02 5.87 3.87
N GLN A 226 14.19 5.65 4.50
CA GLN A 226 14.30 5.43 5.93
C GLN A 226 13.96 6.67 6.78
N ARG A 227 14.23 7.88 6.29
CA ARG A 227 13.81 9.15 6.93
C ARG A 227 12.38 9.56 6.57
N ASP A 228 11.82 9.00 5.52
CA ASP A 228 10.50 9.34 5.02
C ASP A 228 9.41 8.75 5.93
N THR A 229 9.05 9.50 6.96
CA THR A 229 7.91 9.16 7.83
C THR A 229 6.55 9.38 7.17
N SER A 230 6.52 9.97 5.97
CA SER A 230 5.28 10.24 5.22
C SER A 230 4.96 9.14 4.20
N PHE A 231 5.85 8.16 4.03
CA PHE A 231 5.74 7.06 3.07
C PHE A 231 5.60 7.49 1.59
N VAL A 232 5.88 8.75 1.26
CA VAL A 232 5.76 9.29 -0.10
C VAL A 232 6.72 8.63 -1.07
N ILE A 233 7.98 8.42 -0.69
CA ILE A 233 8.97 7.73 -1.52
C ILE A 233 8.51 6.29 -1.77
N ALA A 234 7.97 5.60 -0.75
CA ALA A 234 7.45 4.24 -0.91
C ALA A 234 6.25 4.20 -1.88
N GLN A 235 5.32 5.16 -1.80
CA GLN A 235 4.18 5.27 -2.70
C GLN A 235 4.60 5.55 -4.15
N ILE A 236 5.49 6.53 -4.38
CA ILE A 236 6.02 6.85 -5.71
C ILE A 236 6.77 5.64 -6.28
N PHE A 237 7.65 5.04 -5.48
CA PHE A 237 8.43 3.88 -5.87
C PHE A 237 7.54 2.72 -6.27
N GLY A 238 6.58 2.33 -5.43
CA GLY A 238 5.67 1.22 -5.72
C GLY A 238 4.91 1.41 -7.03
N LYS A 239 4.35 2.61 -7.26
CA LYS A 239 3.63 2.93 -8.51
C LYS A 239 4.52 2.81 -9.75
N ALA A 240 5.69 3.45 -9.71
CA ALA A 240 6.60 3.46 -10.85
C ALA A 240 7.21 2.07 -11.11
N PHE A 241 7.50 1.31 -10.04
CA PHE A 241 7.99 -0.06 -10.12
C PHE A 241 6.96 -0.98 -10.79
N SER A 242 5.70 -0.96 -10.33
CA SER A 242 4.60 -1.75 -10.90
C SER A 242 4.35 -1.39 -12.36
N ALA A 243 4.27 -0.08 -12.68
CA ALA A 243 4.10 0.38 -14.05
C ALA A 243 5.22 -0.12 -14.97
N ALA A 244 6.48 -0.13 -14.51
CA ALA A 244 7.62 -0.61 -15.27
C ALA A 244 7.63 -2.13 -15.49
N GLN A 245 7.02 -2.91 -14.59
CA GLN A 245 6.83 -4.36 -14.77
C GLN A 245 5.76 -4.71 -15.83
N GLY A 246 5.08 -3.72 -16.41
CA GLY A 246 3.86 -3.97 -17.19
C GLY A 246 2.70 -4.44 -16.31
N VAL A 247 2.90 -4.50 -14.99
CA VAL A 247 1.85 -4.55 -13.98
C VAL A 247 1.33 -3.12 -13.81
N THR A 248 0.85 -2.54 -14.91
CA THR A 248 -0.19 -1.52 -14.80
C THR A 248 -1.26 -2.16 -13.94
N GLY A 249 -1.55 -1.60 -12.76
CA GLY A 249 -2.64 -2.05 -11.89
C GLY A 249 -3.87 -2.26 -12.76
N GLY A 250 -4.10 -3.51 -13.10
CA GLY A 250 -4.96 -3.91 -14.20
C GLY A 250 -6.39 -3.80 -13.73
N TYR A 251 -6.93 -2.59 -13.73
CA TYR A 251 -8.32 -2.37 -14.08
C TYR A 251 -8.48 -2.69 -15.57
N GLY A 252 -8.22 -3.95 -15.92
CA GLY A 252 -8.39 -4.49 -17.27
C GLY A 252 -9.87 -4.77 -17.48
N LEU A 253 -10.62 -3.73 -17.81
CA LEU A 253 -11.80 -3.89 -18.66
C LEU A 253 -11.26 -4.24 -20.04
N GLY A 254 -11.09 -5.53 -20.28
CA GLY A 254 -10.74 -6.06 -21.60
C GLY A 254 -11.89 -5.81 -22.56
N ASN A 255 -11.55 -5.26 -23.73
CA ASN A 255 -12.41 -5.09 -24.90
C ASN A 255 -13.22 -6.33 -25.27
#